data_AF-C0FPR8-F1
#
_entry.id   AF-C0FPR8-F1
#
_cell.length_a   1.000
_cell.length_b   1.000
_cell.length_c   1.000
_cell.angle_alpha   90.00
_cell.angle_beta   90.00
_cell.angle_gamma   90.00
#
_symmetry.space_group_name_H-M   'P 1'
#
loop_
_entity.id
_entity.type
_entity.pdbx_description
1 polymer ?
#
loop_
_entity_poly.entity_id
_entity_poly.type
_entity_poly.pdbx_seq_one_letter_code
_entity_poly.pdbx_strand_id
1 'polypeptide(L)' 'MSESFRRILEGKNIKPHDITMLRHENLELNLMKKYNMVHEDAHSLAEQKYNYKKELDEFLERIGG' A
#
# COMPACT_ATOMS: atom_id res chain seq x y z
N MET A 1 11.35 -0.22 6.40
CA MET A 1 11.28 -0.75 5.02
C MET A 1 10.48 -2.05 5.09
N SER A 2 9.26 -2.06 4.56
CA SER A 2 8.32 -3.18 4.72
C SER A 2 8.81 -4.42 3.96
N GLU A 3 8.52 -5.62 4.48
CA GLU A 3 8.87 -6.89 3.82
C GLU A 3 8.25 -7.02 2.42
N SER A 4 7.16 -6.29 2.18
CA SER A 4 6.53 -6.15 0.88
C SER A 4 7.48 -5.62 -0.20
N PHE A 5 8.30 -4.61 0.11
CA PHE A 5 9.28 -4.10 -0.85
C PHE A 5 10.36 -5.13 -1.19
N ARG A 6 10.80 -5.93 -0.20
CA ARG A 6 11.77 -7.00 -0.45
C ARG A 6 11.20 -8.05 -1.40
N ARG A 7 9.96 -8.51 -1.19
CA ARG A 7 9.30 -9.48 -2.07
C ARG A 7 9.12 -8.97 -3.50
N ILE A 8 8.79 -7.69 -3.65
CA ILE A 8 8.69 -7.02 -4.96
C ILE A 8 10.06 -6.95 -5.65
N LEU A 9 11.09 -6.49 -4.94
CA LEU A 9 12.44 -6.34 -5.50
C LEU A 9 13.08 -7.69 -5.84
N GLU A 10 12.84 -8.73 -5.04
CA GLU A 10 13.31 -10.08 -5.30
C GLU A 10 12.50 -10.79 -6.40
N GLY A 11 11.34 -10.26 -6.79
CA GLY A 11 10.46 -10.86 -7.80
C GLY A 11 9.89 -12.23 -7.40
N LYS A 12 10.02 -12.60 -6.12
CA LYS A 12 9.63 -13.91 -5.58
C LYS A 12 8.57 -13.74 -4.50
N ASN A 13 7.51 -14.54 -4.59
CA ASN A 13 6.43 -14.60 -3.61
C ASN A 13 5.66 -13.27 -3.42
N ILE A 14 5.57 -12.45 -4.49
CA ILE A 14 4.80 -11.19 -4.48
C ILE A 14 3.36 -11.48 -4.06
N LYS A 15 2.92 -10.83 -2.98
CA LYS A 15 1.58 -10.99 -2.46
C LYS A 15 0.66 -9.87 -2.99
N PRO A 16 -0.67 -10.09 -3.01
CA PRO A 16 -1.63 -9.08 -3.46
C PRO A 16 -1.48 -7.76 -2.70
N HIS A 17 -1.30 -7.82 -1.37
CA HIS A 17 -1.12 -6.64 -0.53
C HIS A 17 0.19 -5.89 -0.81
N ASP A 18 1.24 -6.56 -1.31
CA ASP A 18 2.48 -5.89 -1.72
C ASP A 18 2.23 -4.98 -2.93
N ILE A 19 1.40 -5.43 -3.89
CA ILE A 19 0.99 -4.63 -5.05
C ILE A 19 0.05 -3.48 -4.60
N THR A 20 -0.86 -3.76 -3.68
CA THR A 20 -1.77 -2.73 -3.13
C THR A 20 -1.00 -1.63 -2.42
N MET A 21 0.05 -1.95 -1.67
CA MET A 21 0.96 -0.96 -1.06
C MET A 21 1.65 -0.09 -2.11
N LEU A 22 2.19 -0.67 -3.20
CA LEU A 22 2.78 0.13 -4.29
C LEU A 22 1.78 1.08 -4.93
N ARG A 23 0.55 0.61 -5.13
CA ARG A 23 -0.53 1.44 -5.70
C ARG A 23 -0.95 2.55 -4.75
N HIS A 24 -0.93 2.28 -3.44
CA HIS A 24 -1.18 3.25 -2.39
C HIS A 24 -0.13 4.37 -2.40
N GLU A 25 1.15 4.04 -2.28
CA GLU A 25 2.23 5.04 -2.28
C GLU A 25 2.30 5.83 -3.59
N ASN A 26 2.10 5.16 -4.74
CA ASN A 26 2.10 5.85 -6.01
C ASN A 26 0.92 6.83 -6.13
N LEU A 27 -0.26 6.48 -5.61
CA LEU A 27 -1.41 7.37 -5.59
C LEU A 27 -1.20 8.56 -4.66
N GLU A 28 -0.69 8.32 -3.45
CA GLU A 28 -0.36 9.37 -2.49
C GLU A 28 0.63 10.37 -3.11
N LEU A 29 1.72 9.88 -3.71
CA LEU A 29 2.70 10.71 -4.39
C LEU A 29 2.09 11.48 -5.58
N ASN A 30 1.18 10.85 -6.33
CA ASN A 30 0.51 11.51 -7.45
C ASN A 30 -0.42 12.62 -6.95
N LEU A 31 -1.17 12.39 -5.87
CA LEU A 31 -2.04 13.38 -5.25
C LEU A 31 -1.23 14.57 -4.74
N MET A 32 -0.13 14.31 -4.03
CA MET A 32 0.79 15.34 -3.55
C MET A 32 1.42 16.12 -4.72
N LYS A 33 1.94 15.45 -5.75
CA LYS A 33 2.63 16.12 -6.86
C LYS A 33 1.70 16.84 -7.84
N LYS A 34 0.56 16.24 -8.16
CA LYS A 34 -0.35 16.73 -9.21
C LYS A 34 -1.37 17.73 -8.69
N TYR A 35 -1.81 17.56 -7.45
CA TYR A 35 -2.82 18.42 -6.81
C TYR A 35 -2.24 19.28 -5.69
N ASN A 36 -0.92 19.22 -5.46
CA ASN A 36 -0.24 19.93 -4.37
C ASN A 36 -0.91 19.68 -3.00
N MET A 37 -1.48 18.47 -2.85
CA MET A 37 -2.27 18.06 -1.71
C MET A 37 -1.37 17.77 -0.52
N VAL A 38 -1.85 18.05 0.69
CA VAL A 38 -1.14 17.75 1.92
C VAL A 38 -1.05 16.22 2.09
N HIS A 39 0.07 15.75 2.64
CA HIS A 39 0.33 14.32 2.81
C HIS A 39 -0.82 13.60 3.54
N GLU A 40 -1.40 14.18 4.59
CA GLU A 40 -2.51 13.57 5.35
C GLU A 40 -3.78 13.35 4.52
N ASP A 41 -4.16 14.33 3.68
CA ASP A 41 -5.30 14.20 2.76
C ASP A 41 -5.03 13.17 1.67
N ALA A 42 -3.82 13.20 1.11
CA ALA A 42 -3.38 12.25 0.09
C ALA A 42 -3.35 10.81 0.66
N HIS A 43 -2.88 10.65 1.90
CA HIS A 43 -2.85 9.39 2.63
C HIS A 43 -4.27 8.86 2.87
N SER A 44 -5.16 9.72 3.37
CA SER A 44 -6.56 9.36 3.62
C SER A 44 -7.29 8.91 2.35
N LEU A 45 -7.06 9.61 1.23
CA LEU A 45 -7.62 9.23 -0.07
C LEU A 45 -7.01 7.93 -0.61
N ALA A 46 -5.70 7.73 -0.41
CA ALA A 46 -5.03 6.51 -0.80
C ALA A 46 -5.49 5.31 0.03
N GLU A 47 -5.71 5.48 1.35
CA GLU A 47 -6.29 4.46 2.24
C GLU A 47 -7.74 4.15 1.87
N GLN A 48 -8.55 5.15 1.54
CA GLN A 48 -9.94 4.93 1.10
C GLN A 48 -10.02 4.17 -0.24
N LYS A 49 -9.12 4.48 -1.17
CA LYS A 49 -9.15 3.91 -2.52
C LYS A 49 -8.48 2.55 -2.60
N TYR A 50 -7.38 2.38 -1.88
CA TYR A 50 -6.69 1.13 -1.72
C TYR A 50 -6.85 0.72 -0.27
N ASN A 51 -7.80 -0.20 -0.04
CA ASN A 51 -8.06 -0.87 1.24
C ASN A 51 -6.89 -1.79 1.64
N TYR A 52 -5.65 -1.29 1.53
CA TYR A 52 -4.44 -1.93 2.00
C TYR A 52 -4.61 -2.38 3.44
N LYS A 53 -5.26 -1.55 4.28
CA LYS A 53 -5.55 -1.89 5.67
C LYS A 53 -6.38 -3.16 5.81
N LYS A 54 -7.42 -3.34 5.00
CA LYS A 54 -8.27 -4.54 5.02
C LYS A 54 -7.51 -5.76 4.50
N GLU A 55 -6.82 -5.64 3.37
CA GLU A 55 -6.06 -6.77 2.81
C GLU A 55 -4.89 -7.18 3.72
N LEU A 56 -4.27 -6.21 4.40
CA LEU A 56 -3.22 -6.47 5.38
C LEU A 56 -3.79 -7.14 6.62
N ASP A 57 -4.95 -6.71 7.12
CA ASP A 57 -5.65 -7.33 8.26
C ASP A 57 -6.02 -8.78 7.95
N GLU A 58 -6.65 -9.03 6.79
CA GLU A 58 -6.97 -10.39 6.31
C GLU A 58 -5.70 -11.25 6.12
N PHE A 59 -4.59 -10.65 5.69
CA PHE A 59 -3.31 -11.36 5.57
C PHE A 59 -2.72 -11.69 6.94
N LEU A 60 -2.74 -10.75 7.90
CA LEU A 60 -2.23 -10.93 9.26
C LEU A 60 -3.06 -11.98 10.01
N GLU A 61 -4.39 -11.97 9.90
CA GLU A 61 -5.27 -13.01 10.46
C GLU A 61 -4.93 -14.39 9.89
N ARG A 62 -4.63 -14.47 8.59
CA ARG A 62 -4.36 -15.73 7.90
C ARG A 62 -2.96 -16.29 8.14
N ILE A 63 -2.01 -15.45 8.57
CA ILE A 63 -0.63 -15.84 8.92
C ILE A 63 -0.50 -16.09 10.43
N GLY A 64 -1.33 -15.45 11.25
CA GLY A 64 -1.32 -15.53 12.71
C GLY A 64 -2.24 -16.59 13.34
N GLY A 65 -2.82 -17.51 12.55
CA GLY A 65 -3.71 -18.58 12.99
C GLY A 65 -3.04 -19.95 13.10
#